data_AF-A0A1I0H0Z6-F1
#
_entry.id   AF-A0A1I0H0Z6-F1
#
_cell.length_a   1.000
_cell.length_b   1.000
_cell.length_c   1.000
_cell.angle_alpha   90.00
_cell.angle_beta   90.00
_cell.angle_gamma   90.00
#
_symmetry.space_group_name_H-M   'P 1'
#
loop_
_entity.id
_entity.type
_entity.pdbx_description
1 polymer ?
#
loop_
_entity_poly.entity_id
_entity_poly.type
_entity_poly.pdbx_seq_one_letter_code
_entity_poly.pdbx_strand_id
1 'polypeptide(L)'
;MKVSPSGADLRAFIRDELEGQLFDPLFNKTGRAVAVYYYGENDSPYFPCDIDDYALRYFGPSQYHSNEFQQEEYLFIPFDEDYYQGMARSIEKRFTNWQIQDFDEDTLVPSALANAMMTYLDCECTYFPSMKDDAPIMSAYSYARRLGVREGFLPLLVKVDETLWECLIMNSAPASEGEDDYGFNPEKVAEYRKKMLVAPMKDGKAVLKELIDQRKDEADDDDRDWEEEVLGEMKGGYDNCRFSSYWDSDIDMPHPLILAKIPVENPWEVLAHLSFGNWNECPDTPELMSVTKYWFEQCGAIPAAMTHDELEFNLSAPVPKEKASEVTVEQYGFCPDMDQNFEELGALADTLRRSTIWYFWWD
;
A
#
# COMPACT_ATOMS: atom_id res chain seq x y z
N MET A 1 5.19 5.46 52.64
CA MET A 1 5.96 4.63 51.71
C MET A 1 4.99 3.74 50.95
N LYS A 2 4.58 4.14 49.74
CA LYS A 2 3.89 3.22 48.82
C LYS A 2 4.99 2.33 48.23
N VAL A 3 4.99 1.06 48.61
CA VAL A 3 5.87 0.05 48.03
C VAL A 3 5.59 0.03 46.54
N SER A 4 6.60 0.31 45.71
CA SER A 4 6.52 0.03 44.28
C SER A 4 6.31 -1.48 44.13
N PRO A 5 5.26 -1.97 43.45
CA PRO A 5 5.01 -3.39 43.31
C PRO A 5 5.95 -3.98 42.26
N SER A 6 7.25 -4.00 42.53
CA SER A 6 8.27 -4.57 41.65
C SER A 6 8.37 -6.10 41.80
N GLY A 7 7.24 -6.79 41.99
CA GLY A 7 7.24 -8.25 42.22
C GLY A 7 5.88 -8.94 42.30
N ALA A 8 4.77 -8.24 42.04
CA ALA A 8 3.47 -8.89 41.88
C ALA A 8 3.38 -9.44 40.45
N ASP A 9 3.12 -10.75 40.30
CA ASP A 9 2.79 -11.33 39.00
C ASP A 9 1.41 -10.82 38.58
N LEU A 10 1.42 -9.77 37.75
CA LEU A 10 0.20 -9.14 37.25
C LEU A 10 -0.64 -10.12 36.42
N ARG A 11 -0.03 -11.10 35.74
CA ARG A 11 -0.78 -12.10 34.98
C ARG A 11 -1.57 -13.00 35.92
N ALA A 12 -0.94 -13.49 36.98
CA ALA A 12 -1.62 -14.28 38.01
C ALA A 12 -2.72 -13.47 38.71
N PHE A 13 -2.45 -12.21 39.06
CA PHE A 13 -3.45 -11.33 39.68
C PHE A 13 -4.67 -11.11 38.76
N ILE A 14 -4.44 -10.77 37.49
CA ILE A 14 -5.55 -10.55 36.53
C ILE A 14 -6.35 -11.85 36.34
N ARG A 15 -5.68 -13.00 36.21
CA ARG A 15 -6.35 -14.29 36.02
C ARG A 15 -7.17 -14.71 37.26
N ASP A 16 -6.54 -14.67 38.43
CA ASP A 16 -7.08 -15.30 39.64
C ASP A 16 -8.00 -14.37 40.43
N GLU A 17 -7.73 -13.07 40.45
CA GLU A 17 -8.47 -12.08 41.25
C GLU A 17 -9.44 -11.23 40.41
N LEU A 18 -9.16 -11.05 39.13
CA LEU A 18 -10.01 -10.28 38.21
C LEU A 18 -10.72 -11.17 37.17
N GLU A 19 -10.63 -12.49 37.29
CA GLU A 19 -11.24 -13.46 36.37
C GLU A 19 -10.86 -13.23 34.89
N GLY A 20 -9.65 -12.72 34.64
CA GLY A 20 -9.15 -12.39 33.31
C GLY A 20 -9.69 -11.07 32.74
N GLN A 21 -10.39 -10.26 33.52
CA GLN A 21 -11.07 -9.06 33.03
C GLN A 21 -10.32 -7.78 33.41
N LEU A 22 -10.22 -6.86 32.46
CA LEU A 22 -9.72 -5.50 32.68
C LEU A 22 -10.84 -4.51 32.34
N PHE A 23 -11.18 -3.66 33.30
CA PHE A 23 -12.24 -2.65 33.14
C PHE A 23 -11.67 -1.24 33.19
N ASP A 24 -12.31 -0.30 32.51
CA ASP A 24 -11.94 1.13 32.45
C ASP A 24 -11.53 1.78 33.79
N PRO A 25 -12.19 1.49 34.94
CA PRO A 25 -11.81 2.07 36.22
C PRO A 25 -10.44 1.63 36.74
N LEU A 26 -9.90 0.51 36.25
CA LEU A 26 -8.58 0.00 36.65
C LEU A 26 -7.44 0.77 35.98
N PHE A 27 -7.69 1.39 34.83
CA PHE A 27 -6.69 2.15 34.11
C PHE A 27 -6.52 3.56 34.66
N ASN A 28 -5.32 4.12 34.53
CA ASN A 28 -5.11 5.55 34.72
C ASN A 28 -5.64 6.34 33.48
N LYS A 29 -5.51 7.67 33.48
CA LYS A 29 -6.00 8.50 32.37
C LYS A 29 -5.39 8.08 31.02
N THR A 30 -4.09 7.83 30.98
CA THR A 30 -3.36 7.41 29.77
C THR A 30 -3.82 6.03 29.31
N GLY A 31 -3.90 5.05 30.21
CA GLY A 31 -4.34 3.70 29.88
C GLY A 31 -5.75 3.66 29.32
N ARG A 32 -6.68 4.48 29.86
CA ARG A 32 -8.02 4.62 29.29
C ARG A 32 -7.99 5.22 27.88
N ALA A 33 -7.20 6.26 27.65
CA ALA A 33 -7.13 6.91 26.35
C ALA A 33 -6.59 5.95 25.27
N VAL A 34 -5.55 5.17 25.59
CA VAL A 34 -4.99 4.16 24.70
C VAL A 34 -5.97 3.02 24.46
N ALA A 35 -6.69 2.56 25.50
CA ALA A 35 -7.71 1.55 25.34
C ALA A 35 -8.82 2.01 24.38
N VAL A 36 -9.29 3.26 24.51
CA VAL A 36 -10.27 3.85 23.57
C VAL A 36 -9.70 3.96 22.16
N TYR A 37 -8.42 4.33 22.00
CA TYR A 37 -7.78 4.40 20.69
C TYR A 37 -7.65 3.03 20.03
N TYR A 38 -7.25 1.99 20.77
CA TYR A 38 -6.89 0.68 20.21
C TYR A 38 -8.02 -0.35 20.21
N TYR A 39 -9.08 -0.12 20.97
CA TYR A 39 -10.30 -0.95 21.00
C TYR A 39 -11.57 -0.17 20.60
N GLY A 40 -11.44 1.08 20.16
CA GLY A 40 -12.56 1.89 19.68
C GLY A 40 -13.02 1.49 18.27
N GLU A 41 -14.18 1.99 17.86
CA GLU A 41 -14.81 1.74 16.55
C GLU A 41 -14.39 2.75 15.45
N ASN A 42 -13.27 3.46 15.63
CA ASN A 42 -12.80 4.47 14.67
C ASN A 42 -11.81 3.87 13.65
N ASP A 43 -11.44 4.62 12.61
CA ASP A 43 -10.39 4.29 11.61
C ASP A 43 -8.95 4.22 12.19
N SER A 44 -8.83 3.91 13.48
CA SER A 44 -7.59 3.68 14.21
C SER A 44 -7.15 2.22 14.08
N PRO A 45 -5.87 1.91 14.36
CA PRO A 45 -5.45 0.53 14.59
C PRO A 45 -6.34 -0.16 15.63
N TYR A 46 -6.66 -1.43 15.40
CA TYR A 46 -7.61 -2.18 16.23
C TYR A 46 -6.98 -3.49 16.69
N PHE A 47 -7.03 -3.76 18.00
CA PHE A 47 -6.30 -4.89 18.58
C PHE A 47 -6.69 -6.23 17.95
N PRO A 48 -7.97 -6.63 17.85
CA PRO A 48 -8.36 -7.86 17.16
C PRO A 48 -7.80 -7.96 15.73
N CYS A 49 -7.82 -6.87 14.97
CA CYS A 49 -7.25 -6.86 13.61
C CYS A 49 -5.72 -7.06 13.60
N ASP A 50 -5.00 -6.56 14.60
CA ASP A 50 -3.57 -6.83 14.77
C ASP A 50 -3.30 -8.30 15.15
N ILE A 51 -4.22 -8.96 15.87
CA ILE A 51 -4.12 -10.40 16.18
C ILE A 51 -4.30 -11.22 14.91
N ASP A 52 -5.27 -10.88 14.07
CA ASP A 52 -5.46 -11.55 12.79
C ASP A 52 -4.26 -11.35 11.86
N ASP A 53 -3.66 -10.16 11.82
CA ASP A 53 -2.40 -9.92 11.08
C ASP A 53 -1.23 -10.72 11.65
N TYR A 54 -1.19 -10.91 12.97
CA TYR A 54 -0.25 -11.83 13.59
C TYR A 54 -0.52 -13.28 13.17
N ALA A 55 -1.78 -13.72 13.15
CA ALA A 55 -2.17 -15.05 12.70
C ALA A 55 -1.77 -15.29 11.24
N LEU A 56 -1.98 -14.31 10.36
CA LEU A 56 -1.55 -14.38 8.96
C LEU A 56 -0.03 -14.57 8.85
N ARG A 57 0.76 -13.85 9.65
CA ARG A 57 2.23 -14.03 9.68
C ARG A 57 2.65 -15.38 10.27
N TYR A 58 1.91 -15.89 11.25
CA TYR A 58 2.22 -17.15 11.91
C TYR A 58 1.95 -18.36 11.00
N PHE A 59 0.77 -18.43 10.37
CA PHE A 59 0.36 -19.54 9.52
C PHE A 59 0.82 -19.39 8.06
N GLY A 60 1.12 -18.16 7.63
CA GLY A 60 1.34 -17.83 6.23
C GLY A 60 0.03 -17.75 5.42
N PRO A 61 0.05 -17.09 4.24
CA PRO A 61 -1.16 -16.77 3.48
C PRO A 61 -1.93 -18.01 3.01
N SER A 62 -1.23 -19.07 2.59
CA SER A 62 -1.87 -20.28 2.07
C SER A 62 -2.74 -20.99 3.12
N GLN A 63 -2.26 -21.08 4.36
CA GLN A 63 -3.00 -21.73 5.44
C GLN A 63 -4.02 -20.76 6.06
N TYR A 64 -3.64 -19.49 6.25
CA TYR A 64 -4.54 -18.45 6.76
C TYR A 64 -5.81 -18.35 5.89
N HIS A 65 -5.70 -18.18 4.57
CA HIS A 65 -6.88 -18.05 3.70
C HIS A 65 -7.57 -19.39 3.36
N SER A 66 -7.21 -20.50 4.01
CA SER A 66 -7.86 -21.79 3.81
C SER A 66 -9.21 -21.90 4.53
N ASN A 67 -10.00 -22.91 4.18
CA ASN A 67 -11.25 -23.23 4.89
C ASN A 67 -11.02 -23.96 6.24
N GLU A 68 -9.76 -24.21 6.63
CA GLU A 68 -9.42 -24.96 7.85
C GLU A 68 -9.89 -24.22 9.11
N PHE A 69 -9.68 -22.90 9.14
CA PHE A 69 -9.85 -22.09 10.34
C PHE A 69 -11.20 -21.38 10.45
N GLN A 70 -12.03 -21.42 9.41
CA GLN A 70 -13.37 -20.80 9.41
C GLN A 70 -13.40 -19.33 9.86
N GLN A 71 -12.35 -18.55 9.52
CA GLN A 71 -12.19 -17.14 9.91
C GLN A 71 -11.91 -16.91 11.41
N GLU A 72 -11.49 -17.96 12.12
CA GLU A 72 -11.15 -17.90 13.55
C GLU A 72 -9.67 -18.29 13.75
N GLU A 73 -8.79 -17.86 12.84
CA GLU A 73 -7.39 -18.29 12.78
C GLU A 73 -6.64 -18.07 14.10
N TYR A 74 -6.91 -16.96 14.77
CA TYR A 74 -6.30 -16.60 16.05
C TYR A 74 -6.58 -17.62 17.17
N LEU A 75 -7.66 -18.42 17.09
CA LEU A 75 -7.96 -19.47 18.07
C LEU A 75 -7.05 -20.71 17.93
N PHE A 76 -6.40 -20.88 16.79
CA PHE A 76 -5.54 -22.03 16.50
C PHE A 76 -4.07 -21.76 16.83
N ILE A 77 -3.72 -20.53 17.20
CA ILE A 77 -2.37 -20.18 17.64
C ILE A 77 -2.15 -20.70 19.06
N PRO A 78 -1.04 -21.41 19.34
CA PRO A 78 -0.68 -21.76 20.69
C PRO A 78 -0.51 -20.50 21.55
N PHE A 79 -1.26 -20.40 22.65
CA PHE A 79 -1.13 -19.33 23.64
C PHE A 79 0.11 -19.55 24.54
N ASP A 80 1.28 -19.61 23.93
CA ASP A 80 2.57 -19.76 24.60
C ASP A 80 3.25 -18.39 24.84
N GLU A 81 4.45 -18.42 25.43
CA GLU A 81 5.17 -17.18 25.72
C GLU A 81 5.56 -16.42 24.45
N ASP A 82 5.82 -17.09 23.33
CA ASP A 82 6.18 -16.42 22.07
C ASP A 82 4.98 -15.63 21.51
N TYR A 83 3.78 -16.20 21.59
CA TYR A 83 2.53 -15.50 21.30
C TYR A 83 2.37 -14.26 22.21
N TYR A 84 2.48 -14.42 23.53
CA TYR A 84 2.32 -13.29 24.45
C TYR A 84 3.36 -12.18 24.24
N GLN A 85 4.61 -12.54 23.95
CA GLN A 85 5.65 -11.56 23.61
C GLN A 85 5.37 -10.88 22.26
N GLY A 86 4.81 -11.61 21.29
CA GLY A 86 4.31 -11.05 20.03
C GLY A 86 3.24 -9.98 20.26
N MET A 87 2.22 -10.30 21.06
CA MET A 87 1.13 -9.38 21.40
C MET A 87 1.63 -8.16 22.16
N ALA A 88 2.53 -8.36 23.13
CA ALA A 88 3.16 -7.26 23.87
C ALA A 88 3.90 -6.30 22.93
N ARG A 89 4.63 -6.81 21.93
CA ARG A 89 5.30 -5.97 20.92
C ARG A 89 4.31 -5.18 20.06
N SER A 90 3.20 -5.79 19.65
CA SER A 90 2.14 -5.08 18.91
C SER A 90 1.55 -3.95 19.76
N ILE A 91 1.19 -4.21 21.01
CA ILE A 91 0.64 -3.21 21.94
C ILE A 91 1.65 -2.08 22.19
N GLU A 92 2.92 -2.41 22.45
CA GLU A 92 3.98 -1.42 22.70
C GLU A 92 4.20 -0.51 21.48
N LYS A 93 4.19 -1.10 20.28
CA LYS A 93 4.25 -0.34 19.02
C LYS A 93 3.08 0.65 18.96
N ARG A 94 1.83 0.17 19.08
CA ARG A 94 0.64 1.04 19.04
C ARG A 94 0.65 2.13 20.10
N PHE A 95 1.13 1.81 21.31
CA PHE A 95 1.30 2.80 22.36
C PHE A 95 2.30 3.89 21.96
N THR A 96 3.45 3.51 21.40
CA THR A 96 4.49 4.46 20.96
C THR A 96 4.00 5.34 19.82
N ASN A 97 3.37 4.77 18.77
CA ASN A 97 2.79 5.53 17.66
C ASN A 97 1.72 6.52 18.16
N TRP A 98 0.80 6.06 19.02
CA TRP A 98 -0.25 6.90 19.60
C TRP A 98 0.30 8.09 20.40
N GLN A 99 1.42 7.94 21.10
CA GLN A 99 2.00 9.01 21.92
C GLN A 99 2.50 10.21 21.11
N ILE A 100 2.93 9.98 19.87
CA ILE A 100 3.45 11.03 18.99
C ILE A 100 2.40 11.50 17.97
N GLN A 101 1.22 10.89 17.97
CA GLN A 101 0.19 11.16 16.99
C GLN A 101 -0.31 12.61 17.10
N ASP A 102 -0.35 13.26 15.95
CA ASP A 102 -0.97 14.56 15.75
C ASP A 102 -1.56 14.60 14.33
N PHE A 103 -2.44 15.56 14.07
CA PHE A 103 -3.16 15.71 12.80
C PHE A 103 -3.09 17.14 12.30
N ASP A 104 -3.07 17.32 10.98
CA ASP A 104 -3.31 18.62 10.40
C ASP A 104 -4.80 18.98 10.53
N GLU A 105 -5.08 20.03 11.32
CA GLU A 105 -6.43 20.53 11.59
C GLU A 105 -7.19 20.91 10.31
N ASP A 106 -6.48 21.36 9.27
CA ASP A 106 -7.08 21.81 8.01
C ASP A 106 -7.56 20.64 7.13
N THR A 107 -7.11 19.41 7.42
CA THR A 107 -7.42 18.21 6.62
C THR A 107 -8.34 17.22 7.33
N LEU A 108 -8.77 17.50 8.57
CA LEU A 108 -9.57 16.58 9.41
C LEU A 108 -10.89 16.11 8.78
N VAL A 109 -11.45 16.91 7.88
CA VAL A 109 -12.69 16.60 7.16
C VAL A 109 -12.35 16.51 5.66
N PRO A 110 -12.93 15.56 4.91
CA PRO A 110 -12.71 15.45 3.47
C PRO A 110 -13.02 16.77 2.75
N SER A 111 -12.09 17.22 1.91
CA SER A 111 -12.28 18.38 1.03
C SER A 111 -13.33 18.11 -0.06
N ALA A 112 -13.74 19.13 -0.80
CA ALA A 112 -14.64 18.96 -1.95
C ALA A 112 -14.04 17.97 -2.98
N LEU A 113 -12.75 18.12 -3.27
CA LEU A 113 -11.97 17.21 -4.11
C LEU A 113 -11.99 15.78 -3.55
N ALA A 114 -11.71 15.57 -2.26
CA ALA A 114 -11.71 14.22 -1.66
C ALA A 114 -13.10 13.54 -1.79
N ASN A 115 -14.18 14.29 -1.60
CA ASN A 115 -15.54 13.78 -1.79
C ASN A 115 -15.83 13.42 -3.26
N ALA A 116 -15.35 14.25 -4.20
CA ALA A 116 -15.49 13.97 -5.63
C ALA A 116 -14.70 12.73 -6.04
N MET A 117 -13.46 12.58 -5.56
CA MET A 117 -12.62 11.39 -5.80
C MET A 117 -13.24 10.12 -5.22
N MET A 118 -13.75 10.13 -3.98
CA MET A 118 -14.47 8.98 -3.41
C MET A 118 -15.72 8.62 -4.23
N THR A 119 -16.43 9.64 -4.76
CA THR A 119 -17.59 9.43 -5.64
C THR A 119 -17.16 8.83 -6.99
N TYR A 120 -16.04 9.30 -7.57
CA TYR A 120 -15.45 8.77 -8.79
C TYR A 120 -15.03 7.31 -8.63
N LEU A 121 -14.38 6.98 -7.51
CA LEU A 121 -13.92 5.62 -7.21
C LEU A 121 -15.08 4.62 -7.11
N ASP A 122 -16.29 5.05 -6.75
CA ASP A 122 -17.50 4.22 -6.76
C ASP A 122 -17.33 2.86 -6.04
N CYS A 123 -16.67 2.89 -4.88
CA CYS A 123 -16.43 1.75 -4.02
C CYS A 123 -16.37 2.17 -2.54
N GLU A 124 -16.27 1.21 -1.62
CA GLU A 124 -16.06 1.54 -0.20
C GLU A 124 -14.73 2.27 -0.04
N CYS A 125 -14.77 3.44 0.60
CA CYS A 125 -13.63 4.32 0.78
C CYS A 125 -13.52 4.75 2.25
N THR A 126 -12.29 4.84 2.74
CA THR A 126 -11.96 5.48 4.03
C THR A 126 -11.02 6.65 3.74
N TYR A 127 -11.37 7.85 4.22
CA TYR A 127 -10.52 9.02 4.11
C TYR A 127 -9.59 9.15 5.32
N PHE A 128 -8.34 9.51 5.07
CA PHE A 128 -7.34 9.80 6.09
C PHE A 128 -6.85 11.24 5.95
N PRO A 129 -6.91 12.05 7.03
CA PRO A 129 -6.27 13.36 7.07
C PRO A 129 -4.74 13.23 7.12
N SER A 130 -4.04 14.33 6.87
CA SER A 130 -2.60 14.42 7.12
C SER A 130 -2.30 14.25 8.62
N MET A 131 -1.27 13.47 8.93
CA MET A 131 -1.01 13.03 10.31
C MET A 131 0.48 12.76 10.60
N LYS A 132 0.94 12.99 11.82
CA LYS A 132 2.38 12.86 12.15
C LYS A 132 2.96 11.47 12.03
N ASP A 133 2.15 10.46 12.29
CA ASP A 133 2.54 9.06 12.16
C ASP A 133 1.48 8.33 11.33
N ASP A 134 1.90 7.69 10.24
CA ASP A 134 1.02 7.02 9.27
C ASP A 134 0.59 5.62 9.71
N ALA A 135 0.87 5.18 10.95
CA ALA A 135 0.47 3.86 11.42
C ALA A 135 -1.03 3.60 11.30
N PRO A 136 -1.95 4.58 11.50
CA PRO A 136 -3.37 4.38 11.21
C PRO A 136 -3.62 3.97 9.74
N ILE A 137 -3.06 4.71 8.78
CA ILE A 137 -3.18 4.42 7.33
C ILE A 137 -2.65 3.02 7.02
N MET A 138 -1.42 2.72 7.46
CA MET A 138 -0.77 1.44 7.16
C MET A 138 -1.47 0.25 7.83
N SER A 139 -2.14 0.46 8.97
CA SER A 139 -2.93 -0.58 9.61
C SER A 139 -4.21 -0.85 8.84
N ALA A 140 -4.93 0.21 8.48
CA ALA A 140 -6.14 0.09 7.67
C ALA A 140 -5.84 -0.60 6.32
N TYR A 141 -4.75 -0.21 5.64
CA TYR A 141 -4.29 -0.87 4.43
C TYR A 141 -3.95 -2.36 4.66
N SER A 142 -3.18 -2.69 5.71
CA SER A 142 -2.84 -4.08 6.05
C SER A 142 -4.08 -4.95 6.29
N TYR A 143 -5.03 -4.43 7.07
CA TYR A 143 -6.29 -5.12 7.37
C TYR A 143 -7.13 -5.30 6.11
N ALA A 144 -7.27 -4.24 5.30
CA ALA A 144 -8.00 -4.30 4.05
C ALA A 144 -7.35 -5.29 3.07
N ARG A 145 -6.02 -5.39 3.03
CA ARG A 145 -5.31 -6.37 2.18
C ARG A 145 -5.58 -7.80 2.62
N ARG A 146 -5.56 -8.05 3.93
CA ARG A 146 -5.91 -9.37 4.49
C ARG A 146 -7.35 -9.75 4.18
N LEU A 147 -8.29 -8.82 4.32
CA LEU A 147 -9.72 -9.07 4.08
C LEU A 147 -10.05 -9.18 2.58
N GLY A 148 -9.43 -8.37 1.74
CA GLY A 148 -9.71 -8.29 0.30
C GLY A 148 -9.56 -9.61 -0.45
N VAL A 149 -8.61 -10.45 -0.03
CA VAL A 149 -8.43 -11.82 -0.57
C VAL A 149 -9.70 -12.67 -0.43
N ARG A 150 -10.46 -12.49 0.65
CA ARG A 150 -11.68 -13.26 0.94
C ARG A 150 -12.95 -12.54 0.48
N GLU A 151 -12.96 -11.21 0.59
CA GLU A 151 -14.13 -10.38 0.32
C GLU A 151 -14.23 -9.92 -1.15
N GLY A 152 -13.19 -10.16 -1.96
CA GLY A 152 -13.22 -9.91 -3.40
C GLY A 152 -12.96 -8.46 -3.77
N PHE A 153 -11.99 -7.83 -3.12
CA PHE A 153 -11.55 -6.47 -3.46
C PHE A 153 -10.03 -6.32 -3.34
N LEU A 154 -9.49 -5.31 -4.00
CA LEU A 154 -8.11 -4.86 -3.87
C LEU A 154 -8.06 -3.51 -3.13
N PRO A 155 -7.36 -3.39 -1.99
CA PRO A 155 -7.13 -2.10 -1.37
C PRO A 155 -6.09 -1.29 -2.14
N LEU A 156 -6.36 0.00 -2.33
CA LEU A 156 -5.43 0.94 -2.93
C LEU A 156 -5.47 2.27 -2.18
N LEU A 157 -4.30 2.83 -1.87
CA LEU A 157 -4.15 4.18 -1.35
C LEU A 157 -4.10 5.17 -2.52
N VAL A 158 -4.95 6.19 -2.47
CA VAL A 158 -5.07 7.22 -3.50
C VAL A 158 -4.85 8.59 -2.86
N LYS A 159 -3.82 9.32 -3.31
CA LYS A 159 -3.57 10.70 -2.86
C LYS A 159 -4.71 11.60 -3.31
N VAL A 160 -5.18 12.48 -2.43
CA VAL A 160 -6.13 13.54 -2.80
C VAL A 160 -5.35 14.66 -3.48
N ASP A 161 -5.45 14.75 -4.80
CA ASP A 161 -4.58 15.60 -5.62
C ASP A 161 -5.32 16.12 -6.86
N GLU A 162 -5.16 17.42 -7.14
CA GLU A 162 -5.84 18.12 -8.24
C GLU A 162 -5.37 17.60 -9.60
N THR A 163 -4.06 17.45 -9.77
CA THR A 163 -3.47 16.93 -11.01
C THR A 163 -3.96 15.51 -11.27
N LEU A 164 -4.01 14.68 -10.24
CA LEU A 164 -4.54 13.32 -10.36
C LEU A 164 -6.00 13.36 -10.80
N TRP A 165 -6.84 14.22 -10.20
CA TRP A 165 -8.22 14.36 -10.63
C TRP A 165 -8.35 14.70 -12.12
N GLU A 166 -7.60 15.69 -12.59
CA GLU A 166 -7.58 16.08 -14.01
C GLU A 166 -7.19 14.90 -14.90
N CYS A 167 -6.12 14.16 -14.56
CA CYS A 167 -5.68 12.96 -15.30
C CYS A 167 -6.78 11.88 -15.37
N LEU A 168 -7.44 11.57 -14.25
CA LEU A 168 -8.49 10.56 -14.20
C LEU A 168 -9.68 10.96 -15.08
N ILE A 169 -10.08 12.23 -15.07
CA ILE A 169 -11.18 12.75 -15.90
C ILE A 169 -10.79 12.80 -17.36
N MET A 170 -9.60 13.28 -17.72
CA MET A 170 -9.10 13.28 -19.10
C MET A 170 -9.15 11.88 -19.73
N ASN A 171 -8.75 10.86 -18.98
CA ASN A 171 -8.72 9.49 -19.49
C ASN A 171 -10.12 8.87 -19.62
N SER A 172 -10.98 9.09 -18.63
CA SER A 172 -12.25 8.34 -18.51
C SER A 172 -13.48 9.09 -18.99
N ALA A 173 -13.50 10.41 -18.88
CA ALA A 173 -14.61 11.28 -19.23
C ALA A 173 -14.14 12.67 -19.69
N PRO A 174 -13.34 12.78 -20.77
CA PRO A 174 -12.70 14.05 -21.18
C PRO A 174 -13.68 15.18 -21.52
N ALA A 175 -14.97 14.86 -21.77
CA ALA A 175 -15.99 15.88 -21.97
C ALA A 175 -16.34 16.66 -20.69
N SER A 176 -15.96 16.14 -19.51
CA SER A 176 -16.11 16.77 -18.20
C SER A 176 -14.81 17.43 -17.70
N GLU A 177 -13.77 17.46 -18.52
CA GLU A 177 -12.50 18.09 -18.17
C GLU A 177 -12.66 19.62 -18.02
N GLY A 178 -12.05 20.19 -16.99
CA GLY A 178 -12.04 21.64 -16.74
C GLY A 178 -13.33 22.20 -16.11
N GLU A 179 -14.22 21.34 -15.59
CA GLU A 179 -15.33 21.77 -14.73
C GLU A 179 -14.80 22.15 -13.33
N ASP A 180 -14.85 23.43 -12.97
CA ASP A 180 -14.35 23.98 -11.68
C ASP A 180 -15.08 23.44 -10.42
N ASP A 181 -16.12 22.62 -10.58
CA ASP A 181 -16.96 22.09 -9.49
C ASP A 181 -16.74 20.60 -9.20
N TYR A 182 -15.68 20.00 -9.76
CA TYR A 182 -15.40 18.56 -9.70
C TYR A 182 -16.55 17.69 -10.23
N GLY A 183 -17.34 18.24 -11.17
CA GLY A 183 -18.35 17.51 -11.92
C GLY A 183 -17.75 16.49 -12.88
N PHE A 184 -18.40 15.33 -13.01
CA PHE A 184 -18.07 14.35 -14.03
C PHE A 184 -19.28 13.51 -14.43
N ASN A 185 -19.20 12.88 -15.61
CA ASN A 185 -20.23 11.95 -16.08
C ASN A 185 -19.92 10.50 -15.63
N PRO A 186 -20.63 9.94 -14.61
CA PRO A 186 -20.36 8.59 -14.11
C PRO A 186 -20.66 7.50 -15.14
N GLU A 187 -21.58 7.72 -16.07
CA GLU A 187 -21.85 6.75 -17.15
C GLU A 187 -20.65 6.63 -18.09
N LYS A 188 -19.97 7.75 -18.39
CA LYS A 188 -18.76 7.75 -19.24
C LYS A 188 -17.60 7.05 -18.57
N VAL A 189 -17.40 7.30 -17.27
CA VAL A 189 -16.39 6.58 -16.48
C VAL A 189 -16.68 5.07 -16.47
N ALA A 190 -17.93 4.68 -16.22
CA ALA A 190 -18.31 3.26 -16.25
C ALA A 190 -18.15 2.62 -17.64
N GLU A 191 -18.44 3.35 -18.72
CA GLU A 191 -18.19 2.91 -20.10
C GLU A 191 -16.70 2.73 -20.37
N TYR A 192 -15.84 3.66 -19.93
CA TYR A 192 -14.39 3.56 -20.05
C TYR A 192 -13.85 2.34 -19.31
N ARG A 193 -14.23 2.16 -18.03
CA ARG A 193 -13.82 1.01 -17.21
C ARG A 193 -14.16 -0.32 -17.90
N LYS A 194 -15.41 -0.46 -18.37
CA LYS A 194 -15.86 -1.65 -19.13
C LYS A 194 -15.05 -1.85 -20.40
N LYS A 195 -14.76 -0.79 -21.14
CA LYS A 195 -13.96 -0.84 -22.38
C LYS A 195 -12.54 -1.32 -22.09
N MET A 196 -11.89 -0.82 -21.03
CA MET A 196 -10.53 -1.22 -20.65
C MET A 196 -10.49 -2.68 -20.18
N LEU A 197 -11.46 -3.12 -19.37
CA LEU A 197 -11.52 -4.50 -18.87
C LEU A 197 -11.68 -5.55 -19.98
N VAL A 198 -12.38 -5.21 -21.08
CA VAL A 198 -12.54 -6.12 -22.23
C VAL A 198 -11.49 -5.92 -23.33
N ALA A 199 -10.60 -4.92 -23.18
CA ALA A 199 -9.55 -4.67 -24.14
C ALA A 199 -8.58 -5.87 -24.20
N PRO A 200 -8.10 -6.26 -25.39
CA PRO A 200 -7.15 -7.35 -25.50
C PRO A 200 -5.83 -6.98 -24.82
N MET A 201 -5.45 -7.73 -23.79
CA MET A 201 -4.12 -7.61 -23.17
C MET A 201 -3.08 -8.32 -24.04
N LYS A 202 -1.92 -7.66 -24.22
CA LYS A 202 -0.73 -8.26 -24.82
C LYS A 202 -0.06 -9.20 -23.81
N ASP A 203 0.92 -9.97 -24.27
CA ASP A 203 1.84 -10.64 -23.35
C ASP A 203 2.70 -9.59 -22.63
N GLY A 204 2.64 -9.52 -21.30
CA GLY A 204 3.34 -8.50 -20.52
C GLY A 204 4.85 -8.53 -20.69
N LYS A 205 5.44 -9.72 -20.89
CA LYS A 205 6.89 -9.86 -21.14
C LYS A 205 7.26 -9.33 -22.52
N ALA A 206 6.40 -9.48 -23.52
CA ALA A 206 6.58 -8.89 -24.84
C ALA A 206 6.52 -7.36 -24.79
N VAL A 207 5.56 -6.78 -24.04
CA VAL A 207 5.49 -5.32 -23.81
C VAL A 207 6.77 -4.81 -23.16
N LEU A 208 7.21 -5.45 -22.07
CA LEU A 208 8.47 -5.11 -21.40
C LEU A 208 9.66 -5.21 -22.36
N LYS A 209 9.69 -6.23 -23.22
CA LYS A 209 10.77 -6.37 -24.20
C LYS A 209 10.81 -5.19 -25.18
N GLU A 210 9.67 -4.75 -25.70
CA GLU A 210 9.59 -3.59 -26.61
C GLU A 210 10.13 -2.33 -25.92
N LEU A 211 9.72 -2.10 -24.67
CA LEU A 211 10.18 -0.97 -23.86
C LEU A 211 11.68 -1.05 -23.53
N ILE A 212 12.19 -2.23 -23.16
CA ILE A 212 13.62 -2.46 -22.89
C ILE A 212 14.46 -2.23 -24.16
N ASP A 213 13.99 -2.71 -25.31
CA ASP A 213 14.71 -2.51 -26.58
C ASP A 213 14.79 -1.01 -26.91
N GLN A 214 13.72 -0.23 -26.64
CA GLN A 214 13.75 1.23 -26.77
C GLN A 214 14.81 1.87 -25.85
N ARG A 215 14.90 1.47 -24.57
CA ARG A 215 15.93 1.99 -23.63
C ARG A 215 17.35 1.69 -24.09
N LYS A 216 17.55 0.53 -24.75
CA LYS A 216 18.85 0.15 -25.29
C LYS A 216 19.23 0.99 -26.50
N ASP A 217 18.26 1.25 -27.39
CA ASP A 217 18.48 2.14 -28.53
C ASP A 217 18.83 3.56 -28.06
N GLU A 218 18.16 4.06 -27.00
CA GLU A 218 18.48 5.36 -26.38
C GLU A 218 19.88 5.40 -25.75
N ALA A 219 20.27 4.35 -25.01
CA ALA A 219 21.62 4.24 -24.45
C ALA A 219 22.71 4.18 -25.54
N ASP A 220 22.44 3.44 -26.63
CA ASP A 220 23.34 3.35 -27.78
C ASP A 220 23.47 4.71 -28.50
N ASP A 221 22.38 5.47 -28.65
CA ASP A 221 22.37 6.81 -29.25
C ASP A 221 23.16 7.83 -28.39
N ASP A 222 23.20 7.64 -27.07
CA ASP A 222 23.95 8.46 -26.11
C ASP A 222 25.40 7.97 -25.86
N ASP A 223 25.88 6.96 -26.61
CA ASP A 223 27.19 6.32 -26.45
C ASP A 223 27.43 5.75 -25.02
N ARG A 224 26.36 5.33 -24.31
CA ARG A 224 26.43 4.78 -22.95
C ARG A 224 26.55 3.25 -22.96
N ASP A 225 27.49 2.70 -22.18
CA ASP A 225 27.61 1.24 -22.05
C ASP A 225 26.47 0.67 -21.19
N TRP A 226 25.68 -0.24 -21.77
CA TRP A 226 24.51 -0.82 -21.08
C TRP A 226 24.88 -1.57 -19.79
N GLU A 227 25.98 -2.32 -19.78
CA GLU A 227 26.34 -3.16 -18.62
C GLU A 227 27.07 -2.33 -17.55
N GLU A 228 27.98 -1.44 -17.94
CA GLU A 228 28.81 -0.67 -17.02
C GLU A 228 28.16 0.65 -16.57
N GLU A 229 27.54 1.40 -17.49
CA GLU A 229 27.05 2.77 -17.20
C GLU A 229 25.53 2.85 -16.96
N VAL A 230 24.75 1.89 -17.47
CA VAL A 230 23.30 1.84 -17.24
C VAL A 230 22.97 0.87 -16.09
N LEU A 231 23.40 -0.40 -16.20
CA LEU A 231 23.14 -1.40 -15.17
C LEU A 231 24.04 -1.24 -13.94
N GLY A 232 25.35 -1.12 -14.13
CA GLY A 232 26.29 -0.96 -13.02
C GLY A 232 26.34 -2.16 -12.05
N GLU A 233 26.96 -1.96 -10.88
CA GLU A 233 27.12 -3.03 -9.89
C GLU A 233 25.92 -3.11 -8.94
N MET A 234 25.43 -4.32 -8.65
CA MET A 234 24.36 -4.56 -7.69
C MET A 234 24.79 -4.27 -6.24
N LYS A 235 24.86 -2.99 -5.86
CA LYS A 235 25.28 -2.48 -4.55
C LYS A 235 24.62 -1.13 -4.27
N GLY A 236 24.63 -0.70 -3.01
CA GLY A 236 24.16 0.64 -2.62
C GLY A 236 22.65 0.75 -2.46
N GLY A 237 21.92 -0.36 -2.58
CA GLY A 237 20.47 -0.38 -2.37
C GLY A 237 20.07 -0.37 -0.90
N TYR A 238 18.81 -0.01 -0.66
CA TYR A 238 18.21 0.10 0.68
C TYR A 238 17.04 -0.88 0.84
N ASP A 239 16.54 -1.01 2.07
CA ASP A 239 15.33 -1.79 2.36
C ASP A 239 14.12 -0.86 2.31
N ASN A 240 13.34 -0.94 1.23
CA ASN A 240 12.07 -0.25 1.10
C ASN A 240 10.91 -1.12 1.59
N CYS A 241 10.32 -0.69 2.70
CA CYS A 241 9.20 -1.35 3.37
C CYS A 241 8.04 -0.39 3.66
N ARG A 242 8.05 0.81 3.07
CA ARG A 242 6.99 1.82 3.22
C ARG A 242 6.68 2.44 1.87
N PHE A 243 5.43 2.87 1.72
CA PHE A 243 5.03 3.67 0.57
C PHE A 243 5.57 5.09 0.73
N SER A 244 6.11 5.63 -0.35
CA SER A 244 6.75 6.95 -0.36
C SER A 244 5.90 8.01 -1.06
N SER A 245 5.07 7.61 -2.02
CA SER A 245 4.39 8.54 -2.94
C SER A 245 3.42 9.50 -2.24
N TYR A 246 2.85 9.06 -1.12
CA TYR A 246 1.93 9.90 -0.35
C TYR A 246 2.61 10.82 0.66
N TRP A 247 3.94 10.75 0.85
CA TRP A 247 4.61 11.49 1.92
C TRP A 247 4.99 12.90 1.49
N ASP A 248 4.49 13.90 2.21
CA ASP A 248 4.87 15.30 2.02
C ASP A 248 6.11 15.63 2.84
N SER A 249 7.23 15.80 2.15
CA SER A 249 8.52 16.11 2.78
C SER A 249 8.61 17.53 3.37
N ASP A 250 7.75 18.47 2.93
CA ASP A 250 7.78 19.86 3.39
C ASP A 250 7.16 20.00 4.79
N ILE A 251 6.11 19.23 5.06
CA ILE A 251 5.39 19.26 6.36
C ILE A 251 5.64 18.03 7.24
N ASP A 252 6.37 17.04 6.72
CA ASP A 252 6.71 15.78 7.41
C ASP A 252 5.44 15.07 7.91
N MET A 253 4.53 14.84 6.96
CA MET A 253 3.24 14.15 7.11
C MET A 253 2.83 13.52 5.77
N PRO A 254 1.97 12.49 5.72
CA PRO A 254 1.32 12.10 4.48
C PRO A 254 0.38 13.21 4.00
N HIS A 255 0.21 13.35 2.69
CA HIS A 255 -0.92 14.06 2.10
C HIS A 255 -2.26 13.44 2.55
N PRO A 256 -3.39 14.14 2.39
CA PRO A 256 -4.69 13.51 2.56
C PRO A 256 -4.85 12.33 1.60
N LEU A 257 -5.36 11.21 2.11
CA LEU A 257 -5.41 9.93 1.39
C LEU A 257 -6.80 9.31 1.44
N ILE A 258 -7.11 8.54 0.41
CA ILE A 258 -8.29 7.67 0.34
C ILE A 258 -7.80 6.23 0.26
N LEU A 259 -8.22 5.38 1.20
CA LEU A 259 -8.12 3.93 1.06
C LEU A 259 -9.37 3.42 0.35
N ALA A 260 -9.22 3.00 -0.90
CA ALA A 260 -10.28 2.48 -1.75
C ALA A 260 -10.27 0.94 -1.73
N LYS A 261 -11.42 0.30 -1.45
CA LYS A 261 -11.60 -1.15 -1.57
C LYS A 261 -12.22 -1.49 -2.93
N ILE A 262 -11.37 -1.59 -3.95
CA ILE A 262 -11.80 -1.66 -5.35
C ILE A 262 -12.26 -3.09 -5.69
N PRO A 263 -13.52 -3.31 -6.13
CA PRO A 263 -14.07 -4.64 -6.36
C PRO A 263 -13.59 -5.21 -7.71
N VAL A 264 -12.39 -5.77 -7.74
CA VAL A 264 -11.77 -6.41 -8.91
C VAL A 264 -11.48 -7.88 -8.66
N GLU A 265 -11.57 -8.71 -9.71
CA GLU A 265 -11.24 -10.13 -9.59
C GLU A 265 -9.73 -10.35 -9.63
N ASN A 266 -9.03 -9.57 -10.45
CA ASN A 266 -7.59 -9.69 -10.61
C ASN A 266 -6.87 -8.37 -10.26
N PRO A 267 -5.68 -8.42 -9.61
CA PRO A 267 -5.00 -7.21 -9.16
C PRO A 267 -4.69 -6.17 -10.25
N TRP A 268 -4.40 -6.60 -11.48
CA TRP A 268 -4.12 -5.68 -12.59
C TRP A 268 -5.35 -4.89 -13.07
N GLU A 269 -6.56 -5.40 -12.85
CA GLU A 269 -7.81 -4.74 -13.27
C GLU A 269 -8.06 -3.41 -12.55
N VAL A 270 -7.39 -3.20 -11.40
CA VAL A 270 -7.46 -1.93 -10.68
C VAL A 270 -7.05 -0.75 -11.55
N LEU A 271 -6.10 -0.94 -12.49
CA LEU A 271 -5.61 0.12 -13.36
C LEU A 271 -6.70 0.59 -14.35
N ALA A 272 -7.57 -0.32 -14.78
CA ALA A 272 -8.76 0.02 -15.57
C ALA A 272 -9.83 0.74 -14.74
N HIS A 273 -9.98 0.38 -13.46
CA HIS A 273 -10.93 1.05 -12.57
C HIS A 273 -10.52 2.50 -12.28
N LEU A 274 -9.22 2.72 -12.10
CA LEU A 274 -8.66 4.03 -11.82
C LEU A 274 -8.60 4.88 -13.09
N SER A 275 -8.31 4.30 -14.26
CA SER A 275 -8.00 5.05 -15.48
C SER A 275 -6.62 5.72 -15.43
N PHE A 276 -5.64 5.03 -14.85
CA PHE A 276 -4.26 5.49 -14.70
C PHE A 276 -3.42 5.24 -15.98
N GLY A 277 -2.41 6.09 -16.20
CA GLY A 277 -1.45 6.04 -17.30
C GLY A 277 -1.82 6.83 -18.55
N ASN A 278 -1.06 6.62 -19.63
CA ASN A 278 -1.21 7.33 -20.91
C ASN A 278 -0.83 8.83 -20.85
N TRP A 279 0.17 9.17 -20.05
CA TRP A 279 0.85 10.48 -20.03
C TRP A 279 2.36 10.26 -19.89
N ASN A 280 3.16 11.25 -20.28
CA ASN A 280 4.64 11.17 -20.30
C ASN A 280 5.10 9.88 -21.01
N GLU A 281 5.99 9.11 -20.40
CA GLU A 281 6.35 7.75 -20.84
C GLU A 281 5.61 6.65 -20.07
N CYS A 282 4.59 6.99 -19.28
CA CYS A 282 3.75 6.03 -18.59
C CYS A 282 2.89 5.25 -19.60
N PRO A 283 2.98 3.91 -19.63
CA PRO A 283 2.22 3.10 -20.59
C PRO A 283 0.71 3.33 -20.51
N ASP A 284 0.00 2.97 -21.59
CA ASP A 284 -1.45 3.01 -21.60
C ASP A 284 -2.06 1.94 -20.68
N THR A 285 -3.35 2.08 -20.35
CA THR A 285 -4.02 1.18 -19.41
C THR A 285 -3.95 -0.31 -19.81
N PRO A 286 -4.19 -0.72 -21.07
CA PRO A 286 -3.96 -2.11 -21.49
C PRO A 286 -2.53 -2.62 -21.29
N GLU A 287 -1.51 -1.80 -21.58
CA GLU A 287 -0.11 -2.17 -21.39
C GLU A 287 0.26 -2.27 -19.90
N LEU A 288 -0.16 -1.28 -19.11
CA LEU A 288 -0.09 -1.28 -17.64
C LEU A 288 -0.69 -2.55 -17.03
N MET A 289 -1.90 -2.94 -17.47
CA MET A 289 -2.55 -4.17 -17.03
C MET A 289 -1.76 -5.42 -17.44
N SER A 290 -1.24 -5.44 -18.67
CA SER A 290 -0.47 -6.57 -19.21
C SER A 290 0.83 -6.80 -18.43
N VAL A 291 1.57 -5.73 -18.15
CA VAL A 291 2.81 -5.76 -17.37
C VAL A 291 2.53 -6.12 -15.91
N THR A 292 1.51 -5.51 -15.29
CA THR A 292 1.12 -5.80 -13.90
C THR A 292 0.70 -7.26 -13.75
N LYS A 293 -0.05 -7.82 -14.71
CA LYS A 293 -0.39 -9.24 -14.72
C LYS A 293 0.86 -10.12 -14.72
N TYR A 294 1.82 -9.82 -15.60
CA TYR A 294 3.07 -10.57 -15.67
C TYR A 294 3.85 -10.50 -14.35
N TRP A 295 4.01 -9.31 -13.75
CA TRP A 295 4.71 -9.18 -12.47
C TRP A 295 3.96 -9.80 -11.29
N PHE A 296 2.63 -9.78 -11.30
CA PHE A 296 1.83 -10.53 -10.34
C PHE A 296 2.13 -12.03 -10.44
N GLU A 297 2.14 -12.59 -11.65
CA GLU A 297 2.44 -14.02 -11.87
C GLU A 297 3.89 -14.40 -11.54
N GLN A 298 4.86 -13.51 -11.80
CA GLN A 298 6.29 -13.80 -11.59
C GLN A 298 6.82 -13.51 -10.18
N CYS A 299 6.29 -12.46 -9.55
CA CYS A 299 6.82 -11.88 -8.32
C CYS A 299 5.74 -11.64 -7.25
N GLY A 300 4.45 -11.80 -7.56
CA GLY A 300 3.37 -11.49 -6.63
C GLY A 300 3.22 -9.98 -6.37
N ALA A 301 3.66 -9.13 -7.31
CA ALA A 301 3.53 -7.69 -7.20
C ALA A 301 2.07 -7.25 -7.39
N ILE A 302 1.57 -6.43 -6.48
CA ILE A 302 0.18 -5.98 -6.42
C ILE A 302 0.18 -4.45 -6.30
N PRO A 303 -0.53 -3.69 -7.16
CA PRO A 303 -0.66 -2.24 -7.01
C PRO A 303 -1.23 -1.88 -5.64
N ALA A 304 -0.70 -0.83 -5.02
CA ALA A 304 -0.96 -0.54 -3.61
C ALA A 304 -1.16 0.94 -3.29
N ALA A 305 -0.44 1.84 -3.96
CA ALA A 305 -0.60 3.29 -3.80
C ALA A 305 -0.42 4.00 -5.14
N MET A 306 -1.08 5.13 -5.33
CA MET A 306 -0.88 5.98 -6.50
C MET A 306 -1.05 7.47 -6.22
N THR A 307 -0.41 8.27 -7.05
CA THR A 307 -0.57 9.73 -7.18
C THR A 307 -0.82 10.07 -8.65
N HIS A 308 -0.61 11.32 -9.08
CA HIS A 308 -0.76 11.71 -10.49
C HIS A 308 0.37 11.17 -11.38
N ASP A 309 1.54 10.92 -10.80
CA ASP A 309 2.77 10.55 -11.50
C ASP A 309 3.51 9.38 -10.84
N GLU A 310 3.02 8.85 -9.71
CA GLU A 310 3.64 7.73 -9.00
C GLU A 310 2.70 6.52 -8.90
N LEU A 311 3.28 5.32 -9.00
CA LEU A 311 2.60 4.05 -8.76
C LEU A 311 3.48 3.16 -7.90
N GLU A 312 2.92 2.59 -6.83
CA GLU A 312 3.65 1.68 -5.94
C GLU A 312 3.01 0.31 -5.89
N PHE A 313 3.85 -0.72 -5.76
CA PHE A 313 3.43 -2.11 -5.64
C PHE A 313 3.87 -2.70 -4.31
N ASN A 314 3.07 -3.58 -3.75
CA ASN A 314 3.36 -4.36 -2.56
C ASN A 314 3.54 -5.84 -2.91
N LEU A 315 4.63 -6.44 -2.44
CA LEU A 315 4.98 -7.83 -2.61
C LEU A 315 4.91 -8.58 -1.28
N SER A 316 4.59 -9.87 -1.31
CA SER A 316 4.65 -10.71 -0.11
C SER A 316 6.07 -11.02 0.35
N ALA A 317 7.04 -10.94 -0.55
CA ALA A 317 8.46 -11.17 -0.27
C ALA A 317 9.33 -10.42 -1.30
N PRO A 318 10.58 -10.06 -0.95
CA PRO A 318 11.51 -9.45 -1.90
C PRO A 318 11.87 -10.35 -3.08
N VAL A 319 12.35 -9.74 -4.15
CA VAL A 319 12.78 -10.45 -5.37
C VAL A 319 14.01 -11.32 -5.05
N PRO A 320 14.05 -12.60 -5.46
CA PRO A 320 15.24 -13.42 -5.30
C PRO A 320 16.45 -12.79 -6.01
N LYS A 321 17.64 -12.90 -5.41
CA LYS A 321 18.87 -12.28 -5.94
C LYS A 321 19.14 -12.67 -7.41
N GLU A 322 18.80 -13.90 -7.79
CA GLU A 322 19.02 -14.45 -9.13
C GLU A 322 18.10 -13.81 -10.19
N LYS A 323 16.96 -13.23 -9.77
CA LYS A 323 16.02 -12.51 -10.64
C LYS A 323 16.16 -10.99 -10.58
N ALA A 324 16.90 -10.46 -9.59
CA ALA A 324 16.97 -9.02 -9.33
C ALA A 324 17.39 -8.22 -10.57
N SER A 325 18.43 -8.64 -11.28
CA SER A 325 18.87 -7.96 -12.51
C SER A 325 17.85 -8.00 -13.65
N GLU A 326 17.14 -9.11 -13.84
CA GLU A 326 16.07 -9.21 -14.86
C GLU A 326 14.94 -8.24 -14.53
N VAL A 327 14.45 -8.26 -13.28
CA VAL A 327 13.37 -7.38 -12.83
C VAL A 327 13.78 -5.91 -12.86
N THR A 328 15.04 -5.58 -12.54
CA THR A 328 15.57 -4.21 -12.68
C THR A 328 15.49 -3.69 -14.10
N VAL A 329 15.91 -4.51 -15.08
CA VAL A 329 15.83 -4.14 -16.50
C VAL A 329 14.36 -3.97 -16.94
N GLU A 330 13.48 -4.85 -16.47
CA GLU A 330 12.04 -4.73 -16.72
C GLU A 330 11.46 -3.42 -16.13
N GLN A 331 11.81 -3.08 -14.89
CA GLN A 331 11.33 -1.85 -14.25
C GLN A 331 11.86 -0.59 -14.95
N TYR A 332 13.12 -0.58 -15.37
CA TYR A 332 13.70 0.53 -16.13
C TYR A 332 13.07 0.68 -17.52
N GLY A 333 12.79 -0.43 -18.20
CA GLY A 333 12.02 -0.40 -19.44
C GLY A 333 10.65 0.23 -19.25
N PHE A 334 9.93 -0.22 -18.21
CA PHE A 334 8.58 0.23 -17.89
C PHE A 334 8.48 1.69 -17.40
N CYS A 335 9.50 2.14 -16.68
CA CYS A 335 9.57 3.46 -16.06
C CYS A 335 11.01 3.98 -16.25
N PRO A 336 11.29 4.74 -17.32
CA PRO A 336 12.64 5.20 -17.63
C PRO A 336 13.21 6.11 -16.56
N ASP A 337 12.40 6.95 -15.90
CA ASP A 337 12.83 7.89 -14.85
C ASP A 337 13.28 7.23 -13.54
N MET A 338 13.36 5.90 -13.49
CA MET A 338 13.93 5.18 -12.36
C MET A 338 15.40 5.52 -12.14
N ASP A 339 16.16 5.92 -13.16
CA ASP A 339 17.55 6.38 -13.00
C ASP A 339 17.67 7.79 -12.40
N GLN A 340 16.58 8.56 -12.35
CA GLN A 340 16.55 9.82 -11.59
C GLN A 340 16.46 9.56 -10.07
N ASN A 341 15.82 8.45 -9.69
CA ASN A 341 15.68 8.01 -8.31
C ASN A 341 16.90 7.21 -7.81
N PHE A 342 17.68 6.63 -8.72
CA PHE A 342 18.84 5.80 -8.42
C PHE A 342 20.04 6.22 -9.27
N GLU A 343 21.16 6.60 -8.64
CA GLU A 343 22.40 6.99 -9.35
C GLU A 343 22.87 5.93 -10.37
N GLU A 344 22.62 4.64 -10.09
CA GLU A 344 22.86 3.50 -10.99
C GLU A 344 21.74 2.47 -10.80
N LEU A 345 21.32 1.76 -11.86
CA LEU A 345 20.29 0.70 -11.74
C LEU A 345 20.76 -0.49 -10.88
N GLY A 346 22.05 -0.61 -10.62
CA GLY A 346 22.61 -1.57 -9.68
C GLY A 346 22.15 -1.33 -8.24
N ALA A 347 21.93 -0.06 -7.86
CA ALA A 347 21.32 0.29 -6.59
C ALA A 347 19.83 -0.10 -6.54
N LEU A 348 19.11 0.02 -7.66
CA LEU A 348 17.74 -0.49 -7.79
C LEU A 348 17.73 -2.02 -7.62
N ALA A 349 18.59 -2.77 -8.32
CA ALA A 349 18.69 -4.22 -8.20
C ALA A 349 19.00 -4.68 -6.75
N ASP A 350 19.89 -3.96 -6.07
CA ASP A 350 20.22 -4.23 -4.67
C ASP A 350 19.07 -3.86 -3.71
N THR A 351 18.22 -2.90 -4.08
CA THR A 351 17.00 -2.50 -3.37
C THR A 351 15.89 -3.54 -3.55
N LEU A 352 15.61 -3.99 -4.78
CA LEU A 352 14.53 -4.94 -5.08
C LEU A 352 14.67 -6.29 -4.36
N ARG A 353 15.90 -6.75 -4.11
CA ARG A 353 16.15 -8.00 -3.37
C ARG A 353 16.02 -7.89 -1.85
N ARG A 354 15.80 -6.68 -1.33
CA ARG A 354 15.63 -6.37 0.10
C ARG A 354 14.22 -5.89 0.41
N SER A 355 13.59 -5.26 -0.57
CA SER A 355 12.35 -4.51 -0.43
C SER A 355 11.12 -5.34 -0.73
N THR A 356 10.02 -4.99 -0.07
CA THR A 356 8.68 -5.51 -0.40
C THR A 356 7.81 -4.46 -1.08
N ILE A 357 8.30 -3.23 -1.20
CA ILE A 357 7.65 -2.17 -1.96
C ILE A 357 8.46 -1.89 -3.22
N TRP A 358 7.77 -1.79 -4.35
CA TRP A 358 8.30 -1.19 -5.57
C TRP A 358 7.68 0.18 -5.76
N TYR A 359 8.47 1.10 -6.29
CA TYR A 359 8.10 2.50 -6.50
C TYR A 359 8.45 2.87 -7.93
N PHE A 360 7.53 3.57 -8.59
CA PHE A 360 7.65 4.08 -9.95
C PHE A 360 7.20 5.53 -9.96
N TRP A 361 7.91 6.37 -10.71
CA TRP A 361 7.64 7.79 -10.88
C TRP A 361 7.92 8.19 -12.33
N TRP A 362 7.03 8.94 -12.96
CA TRP A 362 7.17 9.44 -14.33
C TRP A 362 7.10 10.97 -14.34
N ASP A 363 8.16 11.66 -14.82
CA ASP A 363 8.22 13.14 -14.88
C ASP A 363 7.31 13.74 -15.96
#